data_AF-A0A2E4FCN7-F1
#
_entry.id   AF-A0A2E4FCN7-F1
#
_cell.length_a   1.000
_cell.length_b   1.000
_cell.length_c   1.000
_cell.angle_alpha   90.00
_cell.angle_beta   90.00
_cell.angle_gamma   90.00
#
_symmetry.space_group_name_H-M   'P 1'
#
loop_
_entity.id
_entity.type
_entity.pdbx_description
1 polymer ?
#
loop_
_entity_poly.entity_id
_entity_poly.type
_entity_poly.pdbx_seq_one_letter_code
_entity_poly.pdbx_strand_id
1 'polypeptide(L)'
;MSDPMTRDSEASRASMDPVLRLSALLMVIKGVTSAVASQVLIIPAGLILLSPRHLRSRAAWWSLTAIVVIGSCWYWYDVGNHNWVIMAWIIGCALAVSRDDTEHMLRTNAKTMLAIVFIAGGLQKLILGAWHNGLFLELYASRNPWTAELFGFTELGRQQFLAVQLLIRTGIIEEAAFYLTSTDSTRVWLVIISWITVLAEVGIGALFVLRSSPRTILWRTSGLLAFIWLVYPFAPVTGFAWILLILTAATLPSESTALRRACWISLGWVIFCPYINDADEIVERIARYF
;
A
#
# COMPACT_ATOMS: atom_id res chain seq x y z
N MET A 1 3.84 -45.48 8.77
CA MET A 1 3.50 -44.43 9.75
C MET A 1 4.29 -43.19 9.40
N SER A 2 3.65 -42.18 8.82
CA SER A 2 4.29 -40.87 8.60
C SER A 2 4.48 -40.18 9.95
N ASP A 3 5.70 -39.73 10.25
CA ASP A 3 6.07 -39.06 11.49
C ASP A 3 5.18 -37.81 11.70
N PRO A 4 4.47 -37.67 12.85
CA PRO A 4 3.61 -36.51 13.13
C PRO A 4 4.30 -35.15 12.91
N MET A 5 5.63 -35.04 13.09
CA MET A 5 6.37 -33.81 12.80
C MET A 5 6.28 -33.36 11.33
N THR A 6 6.13 -34.29 10.38
CA THR A 6 6.11 -33.97 8.95
C THR A 6 4.80 -33.30 8.52
N ARG A 7 3.67 -33.69 9.13
CA ARG A 7 2.33 -33.20 8.76
C ARG A 7 2.11 -31.74 9.15
N ASP A 8 2.55 -31.35 10.34
CA ASP A 8 2.39 -29.97 10.82
C ASP A 8 3.22 -29.00 9.95
N SER A 9 4.38 -29.44 9.46
CA SER A 9 5.22 -28.66 8.56
C SER A 9 4.57 -28.40 7.20
N GLU A 10 3.84 -29.38 6.65
CA GLU A 10 3.17 -29.24 5.35
C GLU A 10 1.93 -28.34 5.42
N ALA A 11 1.11 -28.49 6.47
CA ALA A 11 -0.08 -27.66 6.68
C ALA A 11 0.29 -26.19 6.92
N SER A 12 1.31 -25.95 7.76
CA SER A 12 1.90 -24.63 7.98
C SER A 12 2.36 -24.01 6.66
N ARG A 13 3.11 -24.77 5.84
CA ARG A 13 3.58 -24.30 4.53
C ARG A 13 2.44 -23.95 3.59
N ALA A 14 1.42 -24.80 3.46
CA ALA A 14 0.28 -24.56 2.58
C ALA A 14 -0.49 -23.28 2.94
N SER A 15 -0.57 -22.94 4.23
CA SER A 15 -1.25 -21.72 4.70
C SER A 15 -0.63 -20.41 4.20
N MET A 16 0.65 -20.43 3.83
CA MET A 16 1.42 -19.26 3.37
C MET A 16 1.49 -19.13 1.84
N ASP A 17 1.09 -20.15 1.08
CA ASP A 17 1.08 -20.09 -0.38
C ASP A 17 0.27 -18.91 -0.93
N PRO A 18 -0.92 -18.58 -0.40
CA PRO A 18 -1.68 -17.42 -0.86
C PRO A 18 -0.92 -16.10 -0.69
N VAL A 19 -0.18 -15.93 0.41
CA VAL A 19 0.59 -14.72 0.69
C VAL A 19 1.71 -14.54 -0.34
N LEU A 20 2.48 -15.60 -0.59
CA LEU A 20 3.57 -15.60 -1.56
C LEU A 20 3.05 -15.39 -2.99
N ARG A 21 1.96 -16.07 -3.37
CA ARG A 21 1.32 -15.90 -4.68
C ARG A 21 0.77 -14.49 -4.88
N LEU A 22 0.09 -13.92 -3.88
CA LEU A 22 -0.41 -12.55 -3.96
C LEU A 22 0.73 -11.53 -4.02
N SER A 23 1.88 -11.81 -3.39
CA SER A 23 3.08 -10.98 -3.50
C SER A 23 3.65 -11.01 -4.92
N ALA A 24 3.70 -12.19 -5.54
CA ALA A 24 4.10 -12.32 -6.95
C ALA A 24 3.08 -11.66 -7.90
N LEU A 25 1.78 -11.84 -7.64
CA LEU A 25 0.70 -11.21 -8.41
C LEU A 25 0.77 -9.68 -8.34
N LEU A 26 1.07 -9.12 -7.15
CA LEU A 26 1.32 -7.69 -7.00
C LEU A 26 2.45 -7.23 -7.92
N MET A 27 3.52 -8.02 -8.08
CA MET A 27 4.65 -7.66 -8.95
C MET A 27 4.23 -7.67 -10.42
N VAL A 28 3.42 -8.66 -10.83
CA VAL A 28 2.90 -8.75 -12.20
C VAL A 28 2.00 -7.56 -12.54
N ILE A 29 1.13 -7.14 -11.60
CA ILE A 29 0.10 -6.13 -11.89
C ILE A 29 0.60 -4.70 -11.67
N LYS A 30 1.36 -4.45 -10.60
CA LYS A 30 1.79 -3.09 -10.23
C LYS A 30 3.23 -2.78 -10.60
N GLY A 31 4.08 -3.79 -10.77
CA GLY A 31 5.52 -3.58 -10.85
C GLY A 31 6.04 -2.86 -9.60
N VAL A 32 7.24 -2.26 -9.71
CA VAL A 32 7.84 -1.46 -8.63
C VAL A 32 8.42 -0.14 -9.14
N THR A 33 8.67 -0.01 -10.44
CA THR A 33 9.44 1.10 -11.03
C THR A 33 8.95 1.43 -12.46
N SER A 34 9.87 1.63 -13.40
CA SER A 34 9.57 1.98 -14.79
C SER A 34 8.83 0.88 -15.54
N ALA A 35 8.20 1.24 -16.65
CA ALA A 35 7.51 0.30 -17.54
C ALA A 35 8.44 -0.84 -18.02
N VAL A 36 9.69 -0.53 -18.34
CA VAL A 36 10.68 -1.52 -18.81
C VAL A 36 11.04 -2.51 -17.71
N ALA A 37 11.38 -2.02 -16.52
CA ALA A 37 11.69 -2.89 -15.39
C ALA A 37 10.47 -3.76 -15.01
N SER A 38 9.27 -3.19 -15.11
CA SER A 38 8.02 -3.92 -14.86
C SER A 38 7.80 -5.06 -15.85
N GLN A 39 8.12 -4.88 -17.14
CA GLN A 39 8.05 -5.95 -18.15
C GLN A 39 9.00 -7.11 -17.82
N VAL A 40 10.24 -6.81 -17.40
CA VAL A 40 11.23 -7.82 -17.01
C VAL A 40 10.80 -8.59 -15.76
N LEU A 41 10.09 -7.94 -14.83
CA LEU A 41 9.58 -8.56 -13.61
C LEU A 41 8.46 -9.58 -13.85
N ILE A 42 7.70 -9.46 -14.94
CA ILE A 42 6.55 -10.34 -15.23
C ILE A 42 6.99 -11.80 -15.34
N ILE A 43 8.14 -12.08 -15.95
CA ILE A 43 8.60 -13.46 -16.17
C ILE A 43 8.89 -14.18 -14.84
N PRO A 44 9.81 -13.72 -13.97
CA PRO A 44 10.08 -14.38 -12.71
C PRO A 44 8.87 -14.38 -11.78
N ALA A 45 8.10 -13.29 -11.70
CA ALA A 45 6.90 -13.23 -10.88
C ALA A 45 5.81 -14.19 -11.39
N GLY A 46 5.62 -14.29 -12.70
CA GLY A 46 4.70 -15.23 -13.34
C GLY A 46 5.09 -16.68 -13.10
N LEU A 47 6.38 -17.02 -13.19
CA LEU A 47 6.89 -18.36 -12.85
C LEU A 47 6.61 -18.71 -11.39
N ILE A 48 6.88 -17.79 -10.45
CA ILE A 48 6.57 -17.95 -9.02
C ILE A 48 5.07 -18.15 -8.81
N LEU A 49 4.23 -17.36 -9.49
CA LEU A 49 2.77 -17.40 -9.36
C LEU A 49 2.17 -18.72 -9.85
N LEU A 50 2.63 -19.21 -11.00
CA LEU A 50 2.05 -20.37 -11.68
C LEU A 50 2.65 -21.71 -11.24
N SER A 51 3.89 -21.73 -10.74
CA SER A 51 4.61 -22.97 -10.44
C SER A 51 4.88 -23.13 -8.93
N PRO A 52 4.32 -24.15 -8.27
CA PRO A 52 4.62 -24.44 -6.86
C PRO A 52 6.11 -24.64 -6.58
N ARG A 53 6.85 -25.20 -7.54
CA ARG A 53 8.31 -25.37 -7.42
C ARG A 53 9.03 -24.03 -7.34
N HIS A 54 8.63 -23.05 -8.16
CA HIS A 54 9.25 -21.72 -8.16
C HIS A 54 8.80 -20.89 -6.96
N LEU A 55 7.55 -21.06 -6.52
CA LEU A 55 7.03 -20.45 -5.29
C LEU A 55 7.89 -20.76 -4.06
N ARG A 56 8.52 -21.95 -4.04
CA ARG A 56 9.42 -22.41 -2.97
C ARG A 56 10.91 -22.30 -3.32
N SER A 57 11.24 -21.79 -4.50
CA SER A 57 12.63 -21.68 -4.95
C SER A 57 13.29 -20.42 -4.40
N ARG A 58 14.32 -20.60 -3.58
CA ARG A 58 15.18 -19.50 -3.09
C ARG A 58 15.75 -18.68 -4.24
N ALA A 59 16.22 -19.37 -5.29
CA ALA A 59 16.79 -18.73 -6.47
C ALA A 59 15.76 -17.86 -7.21
N ALA A 60 14.50 -18.31 -7.31
CA ALA A 60 13.44 -17.53 -7.97
C ALA A 60 13.15 -16.23 -7.21
N TRP A 61 13.00 -16.31 -5.88
CA TRP A 61 12.76 -15.12 -5.05
C TRP A 61 13.95 -14.16 -5.02
N TRP A 62 15.18 -14.66 -4.90
CA TRP A 62 16.36 -13.79 -4.96
C TRP A 62 16.58 -13.15 -6.33
N SER A 63 16.24 -13.85 -7.41
CA SER A 63 16.25 -13.25 -8.75
C SER A 63 15.24 -12.12 -8.87
N LEU A 64 14.01 -12.35 -8.37
CA LEU A 64 12.98 -11.31 -8.31
C LEU A 64 13.45 -10.11 -7.46
N THR A 65 14.02 -10.36 -6.28
CA THR A 65 14.63 -9.33 -5.42
C THR A 65 15.69 -8.53 -6.15
N ALA A 66 16.64 -9.18 -6.83
CA ALA A 66 17.71 -8.50 -7.54
C ALA A 66 17.16 -7.56 -8.62
N ILE A 67 16.19 -8.01 -9.42
CA ILE A 67 15.56 -7.18 -10.46
C ILE A 67 14.84 -5.99 -9.83
N VAL A 68 14.06 -6.20 -8.76
CA VAL A 68 13.33 -5.12 -8.06
C VAL A 68 14.30 -4.10 -7.47
N VAL A 69 15.36 -4.54 -6.79
CA VAL A 69 16.35 -3.66 -6.14
C VAL A 69 17.13 -2.88 -7.18
N ILE A 70 17.68 -3.54 -8.20
CA ILE A 70 18.43 -2.86 -9.28
C ILE A 70 17.53 -1.85 -9.99
N GLY A 71 16.30 -2.25 -10.35
CA GLY A 71 15.33 -1.35 -10.95
C GLY A 71 15.03 -0.14 -10.06
N SER A 72 14.78 -0.37 -8.76
CA SER A 72 14.47 0.71 -7.81
C SER A 72 15.63 1.66 -7.60
N CYS A 73 16.86 1.15 -7.54
CA CYS A 73 18.06 1.98 -7.46
C CYS A 73 18.30 2.77 -8.76
N TRP A 74 18.08 2.16 -9.93
CA TRP A 74 18.27 2.83 -11.22
C TRP A 74 17.27 3.97 -11.43
N TYR A 75 16.02 3.76 -11.02
CA TYR A 75 14.92 4.73 -11.16
C TYR A 75 14.55 5.40 -9.83
N TRP A 76 15.49 5.53 -8.89
CA TRP A 76 15.22 5.94 -7.49
C TRP A 76 14.42 7.25 -7.35
N TYR A 77 14.60 8.18 -8.30
CA TYR A 77 13.92 9.47 -8.33
C TYR A 77 12.42 9.38 -8.66
N ASP A 78 11.96 8.25 -9.20
CA ASP A 78 10.56 7.96 -9.54
C ASP A 78 9.91 6.95 -8.59
N VAL A 79 10.68 6.42 -7.62
CA VAL A 79 10.21 5.40 -6.67
C VAL A 79 9.43 6.07 -5.52
N GLY A 80 8.10 5.95 -5.57
CA GLY A 80 7.24 6.37 -4.47
C GLY A 80 7.43 5.57 -3.18
N ASN A 81 7.03 6.14 -2.04
CA ASN A 81 7.20 5.54 -0.71
C ASN A 81 6.72 4.07 -0.60
N HIS A 82 5.60 3.75 -1.24
CA HIS A 82 5.04 2.40 -1.19
C HIS A 82 5.85 1.37 -1.99
N ASN A 83 6.59 1.79 -3.01
CA ASN A 83 7.47 0.91 -3.78
C ASN A 83 8.67 0.45 -2.94
N TRP A 84 9.17 1.29 -2.03
CA TRP A 84 10.20 0.88 -1.05
C TRP A 84 9.68 -0.19 -0.08
N VAL A 85 8.43 -0.07 0.36
CA VAL A 85 7.78 -1.10 1.19
C VAL A 85 7.62 -2.40 0.41
N ILE A 86 7.20 -2.33 -0.84
CA ILE A 86 7.08 -3.49 -1.71
C ILE A 86 8.45 -4.17 -1.90
N MET A 87 9.50 -3.40 -2.21
CA MET A 87 10.86 -3.91 -2.36
C MET A 87 11.34 -4.61 -1.08
N ALA A 88 11.18 -3.97 0.08
CA ALA A 88 11.52 -4.56 1.37
C ALA A 88 10.76 -5.86 1.63
N TRP A 89 9.50 -5.95 1.19
CA TRP A 89 8.69 -7.14 1.36
C TRP A 89 9.17 -8.29 0.49
N ILE A 90 9.52 -8.02 -0.79
CA ILE A 90 10.07 -9.04 -1.68
C ILE A 90 11.41 -9.58 -1.13
N ILE A 91 12.27 -8.72 -0.56
CA ILE A 91 13.45 -9.15 0.20
C ILE A 91 13.04 -10.04 1.38
N GLY A 92 12.03 -9.64 2.15
CA GLY A 92 11.47 -10.41 3.25
C GLY A 92 10.95 -11.80 2.83
N CYS A 93 10.33 -11.92 1.66
CA CYS A 93 9.91 -13.19 1.08
C CYS A 93 11.11 -14.07 0.69
N ALA A 94 12.13 -13.49 0.04
CA ALA A 94 13.34 -14.21 -0.33
C ALA A 94 14.10 -14.75 0.89
N LEU A 95 14.21 -13.93 1.94
CA LEU A 95 14.78 -14.34 3.23
C LEU A 95 13.96 -15.46 3.87
N ALA A 96 12.62 -15.37 3.86
CA ALA A 96 11.76 -16.37 4.48
C ALA A 96 11.82 -17.73 3.77
N VAL A 97 11.76 -17.75 2.44
CA VAL A 97 11.88 -18.99 1.64
C VAL A 97 13.29 -19.59 1.74
N SER A 98 14.28 -18.79 2.16
CA SER A 98 15.64 -19.25 2.44
C SER A 98 15.82 -19.94 3.80
N ARG A 99 14.79 -19.94 4.66
CA ARG A 99 14.81 -20.53 6.00
C ARG A 99 13.85 -21.73 6.09
N ASP A 100 14.14 -22.64 7.00
CA ASP A 100 13.32 -23.84 7.22
C ASP A 100 11.93 -23.49 7.81
N ASP A 101 11.90 -22.48 8.68
CA ASP A 101 10.68 -21.90 9.25
C ASP A 101 10.23 -20.66 8.45
N THR A 102 9.79 -20.91 7.21
CA THR A 102 9.32 -19.85 6.30
C THR A 102 8.12 -19.09 6.86
N GLU A 103 7.19 -19.76 7.53
CA GLU A 103 5.97 -19.13 8.06
C GLU A 103 6.32 -18.12 9.15
N HIS A 104 7.10 -18.52 10.15
CA HIS A 104 7.50 -17.63 11.24
C HIS A 104 8.26 -16.42 10.70
N MET A 105 9.16 -16.63 9.73
CA MET A 105 9.94 -15.55 9.13
C MET A 105 9.04 -14.58 8.34
N LEU A 106 8.11 -15.07 7.52
CA LEU A 106 7.13 -14.20 6.81
C LEU A 106 6.29 -13.39 7.80
N ARG A 107 5.78 -14.04 8.85
CA ARG A 107 4.95 -13.40 9.88
C ARG A 107 5.72 -12.30 10.60
N THR A 108 6.96 -12.57 10.97
CA THR A 108 7.84 -11.61 11.65
C THR A 108 8.20 -10.45 10.72
N ASN A 109 8.60 -10.72 9.49
CA ASN A 109 8.89 -9.68 8.50
C ASN A 109 7.66 -8.78 8.27
N ALA A 110 6.49 -9.37 8.07
CA ALA A 110 5.27 -8.62 7.84
C ALA A 110 4.86 -7.74 9.04
N LYS A 111 4.92 -8.31 10.25
CA LYS A 111 4.63 -7.59 11.50
C LYS A 111 5.59 -6.40 11.68
N THR A 112 6.89 -6.63 11.49
CA THR A 112 7.91 -5.59 11.62
C THR A 112 7.74 -4.49 10.58
N MET A 113 7.48 -4.86 9.32
CA MET A 113 7.25 -3.88 8.26
C MET A 113 6.01 -3.04 8.51
N LEU A 114 4.89 -3.64 8.92
CA LEU A 114 3.69 -2.89 9.27
C LEU A 114 3.95 -1.91 10.42
N ALA A 115 4.64 -2.35 11.48
CA ALA A 115 5.00 -1.46 12.58
C ALA A 115 5.86 -0.28 12.10
N ILE A 116 6.92 -0.54 11.34
CA ILE A 116 7.83 0.49 10.82
C ILE A 116 7.09 1.46 9.90
N VAL A 117 6.36 0.95 8.92
CA VAL A 117 5.68 1.77 7.90
C VAL A 117 4.67 2.73 8.55
N PHE A 118 3.89 2.24 9.50
CA PHE A 118 2.88 3.05 10.17
C PHE A 118 3.48 4.04 11.18
N ILE A 119 4.47 3.62 11.98
CA ILE A 119 5.14 4.53 12.92
C ILE A 119 5.94 5.59 12.15
N ALA A 120 6.74 5.20 11.17
CA ALA A 120 7.51 6.13 10.36
C ALA A 120 6.61 7.07 9.56
N GLY A 121 5.50 6.55 9.00
CA GLY A 121 4.50 7.36 8.31
C GLY A 121 3.88 8.42 9.23
N GLY A 122 3.50 8.04 10.44
CA GLY A 122 2.94 8.97 11.43
C GLY A 122 3.97 9.99 11.92
N LEU A 123 5.19 9.55 12.22
CA LEU A 123 6.29 10.44 12.65
C LEU A 123 6.68 11.42 11.55
N GLN A 124 6.74 10.98 10.29
CA GLN A 124 7.00 11.87 9.16
C GLN A 124 5.96 13.00 9.11
N LYS A 125 4.68 12.68 9.33
CA LYS A 125 3.60 13.68 9.35
C LYS A 125 3.71 14.63 10.54
N LEU A 126 4.15 14.14 11.70
CA LEU A 126 4.43 14.99 12.88
C LEU A 126 5.62 15.93 12.66
N ILE A 127 6.60 15.52 11.85
CA ILE A 127 7.77 16.36 11.52
C ILE A 127 7.42 17.37 10.43
N LEU A 128 6.59 16.98 9.46
CA LEU A 128 6.18 17.84 8.35
C LEU A 128 5.01 18.75 8.78
N GLY A 129 5.31 20.01 9.11
CA GLY A 129 4.33 20.98 9.59
C GLY A 129 3.07 21.18 8.74
N ALA A 130 3.10 20.82 7.44
CA ALA A 130 1.94 20.86 6.55
C ALA A 130 0.78 19.93 6.96
N TRP A 131 1.02 18.92 7.80
CA TRP A 131 -0.05 18.08 8.36
C TRP A 131 -0.71 18.71 9.59
N HIS A 132 0.00 19.55 10.34
CA HIS A 132 -0.52 20.14 11.57
C HIS A 132 -1.64 21.15 11.32
N ASN A 133 -1.56 21.88 10.20
CA ASN A 133 -2.51 22.91 9.80
C ASN A 133 -3.45 22.48 8.67
N GLY A 134 -3.46 21.18 8.31
CA GLY A 134 -4.34 20.64 7.28
C GLY A 134 -3.96 21.01 5.83
N LEU A 135 -2.90 21.80 5.63
CA LEU A 135 -2.48 22.28 4.31
C LEU A 135 -2.19 21.12 3.34
N PHE A 136 -1.60 20.02 3.83
CA PHE A 136 -1.36 18.85 3.00
C PHE A 136 -2.67 18.27 2.44
N LEU A 137 -3.70 18.10 3.28
CA LEU A 137 -4.99 17.57 2.84
C LEU A 137 -5.76 18.57 2.00
N GLU A 138 -5.58 19.87 2.22
CA GLU A 138 -6.15 20.93 1.37
C GLU A 138 -5.58 20.87 -0.06
N LEU A 139 -4.25 20.72 -0.16
CA LEU A 139 -3.55 20.51 -1.42
C LEU A 139 -3.87 19.17 -2.08
N TYR A 140 -4.17 18.14 -1.27
CA TYR A 140 -4.52 16.83 -1.79
C TYR A 140 -5.96 16.78 -2.30
N ALA A 141 -6.91 17.30 -1.51
CA ALA A 141 -8.33 17.31 -1.84
C ALA A 141 -8.63 18.17 -3.07
N SER A 142 -7.93 19.31 -3.24
CA SER A 142 -8.08 20.16 -4.43
C SER A 142 -7.65 19.49 -5.75
N ARG A 143 -6.88 18.38 -5.71
CA ARG A 143 -6.44 17.66 -6.92
C ARG A 143 -7.48 16.71 -7.48
N ASN A 144 -8.22 16.05 -6.60
CA ASN A 144 -9.14 15.00 -7.00
C ASN A 144 -10.54 15.63 -7.14
N PRO A 145 -11.19 15.58 -8.31
CA PRO A 145 -12.46 16.26 -8.54
C PRO A 145 -13.54 15.90 -7.52
N TRP A 146 -13.61 14.62 -7.13
CA TRP A 146 -14.60 14.14 -6.18
C TRP A 146 -14.37 14.67 -4.76
N THR A 147 -13.12 14.67 -4.28
CA THR A 147 -12.83 15.27 -2.96
C THR A 147 -12.89 16.80 -3.02
N ALA A 148 -12.55 17.42 -4.15
CA ALA A 148 -12.67 18.85 -4.36
C ALA A 148 -14.14 19.29 -4.21
N GLU A 149 -15.07 18.59 -4.86
CA GLU A 149 -16.51 18.82 -4.73
C GLU A 149 -17.01 18.59 -3.30
N LEU A 150 -16.63 17.47 -2.68
CA LEU A 150 -17.02 17.14 -1.31
C LEU A 150 -16.64 18.21 -0.29
N PHE A 151 -15.50 18.87 -0.49
CA PHE A 151 -14.97 19.91 0.39
C PHE A 151 -15.26 21.34 -0.11
N GLY A 152 -16.04 21.49 -1.19
CA GLY A 152 -16.49 22.77 -1.72
C GLY A 152 -15.38 23.62 -2.36
N PHE A 153 -14.34 22.99 -2.90
CA PHE A 153 -13.29 23.69 -3.65
C PHE A 153 -13.85 24.16 -5.01
N THR A 154 -13.60 25.42 -5.36
CA THR A 154 -14.02 25.98 -6.65
C THR A 154 -13.10 25.50 -7.78
N GLU A 155 -13.64 25.45 -9.00
CA GLU A 155 -12.87 25.16 -10.23
C GLU A 155 -11.65 26.09 -10.38
N LEU A 156 -11.77 27.34 -9.94
CA LEU A 156 -10.68 28.32 -9.90
C LEU A 156 -9.53 27.88 -8.98
N GLY A 157 -9.85 27.36 -7.78
CA GLY A 157 -8.85 26.82 -6.86
C GLY A 157 -8.11 25.61 -7.42
N ARG A 158 -8.81 24.76 -8.19
CA ARG A 158 -8.23 23.62 -8.91
C ARG A 158 -7.27 24.08 -10.01
N GLN A 159 -7.65 25.08 -10.81
CA GLN A 159 -6.81 25.62 -11.88
C GLN A 159 -5.56 26.32 -11.35
N GLN A 160 -5.67 27.07 -10.26
CA GLN A 160 -4.52 27.69 -9.59
C GLN A 160 -3.55 26.62 -9.06
N PHE A 161 -4.07 25.53 -8.50
CA PHE A 161 -3.25 24.42 -8.03
C PHE A 161 -2.52 23.69 -9.18
N LEU A 162 -3.19 23.42 -10.31
CA LEU A 162 -2.56 22.83 -11.49
C LEU A 162 -1.46 23.74 -12.06
N ALA A 163 -1.68 25.06 -12.07
CA ALA A 163 -0.67 26.04 -12.47
C ALA A 163 0.56 25.98 -11.55
N VAL A 164 0.39 25.85 -10.23
CA VAL A 164 1.50 25.66 -9.27
C VAL A 164 2.30 24.41 -9.56
N GLN A 165 1.63 23.28 -9.82
CA GLN A 165 2.33 22.03 -10.14
C GLN A 165 3.12 22.12 -11.44
N LEU A 166 2.59 22.83 -12.44
CA LEU A 166 3.30 23.12 -13.68
C LEU A 166 4.49 24.06 -13.42
N LEU A 167 4.34 25.10 -12.61
CA LEU A 167 5.42 26.01 -12.22
C LEU A 167 6.55 25.29 -11.46
N ILE A 168 6.22 24.47 -10.46
CA ILE A 168 7.19 23.64 -9.71
C ILE A 168 7.92 22.67 -10.64
N ARG A 169 7.20 22.02 -11.58
CA ARG A 169 7.81 21.09 -12.55
C ARG A 169 8.66 21.79 -13.62
N THR A 170 8.31 23.00 -14.00
CA THR A 170 9.06 23.79 -15.00
C THR A 170 10.20 24.60 -14.39
N GLY A 171 10.32 24.62 -13.05
CA GLY A 171 11.37 25.36 -12.34
C GLY A 171 11.19 26.88 -12.36
N ILE A 172 10.06 27.37 -12.87
CA ILE A 172 9.70 28.79 -12.86
C ILE A 172 9.05 29.07 -11.50
N ILE A 173 9.88 29.37 -10.51
CA ILE A 173 9.42 29.79 -9.19
C ILE A 173 9.30 31.32 -9.22
N GLU A 174 8.24 31.82 -9.83
CA GLU A 174 7.79 33.17 -9.46
C GLU A 174 7.10 33.07 -8.09
N GLU A 175 7.39 34.01 -7.20
CA GLU A 175 6.79 34.16 -5.86
C GLU A 175 5.30 34.51 -5.94
N ALA A 176 4.52 33.72 -6.66
CA ALA A 176 3.08 33.84 -6.61
C ALA A 176 2.64 33.29 -5.25
N ALA A 177 2.22 34.20 -4.37
CA ALA A 177 1.52 33.90 -3.15
C ALA A 177 0.15 33.32 -3.52
N PHE A 178 0.08 32.01 -3.68
CA PHE A 178 -1.18 31.34 -4.00
C PHE A 178 -1.98 31.12 -2.73
N TYR A 179 -3.17 31.73 -2.70
CA TYR A 179 -4.16 31.50 -1.67
C TYR A 179 -5.04 30.35 -2.12
N LEU A 180 -4.92 29.18 -1.49
CA LEU A 180 -5.98 28.17 -1.58
C LEU A 180 -7.24 28.79 -0.98
N THR A 181 -8.24 29.05 -1.83
CA THR A 181 -9.54 29.53 -1.40
C THR A 181 -10.38 28.34 -0.92
N SER A 182 -10.06 27.82 0.27
CA SER A 182 -10.98 26.98 1.03
C SER A 182 -11.78 27.83 2.01
N THR A 183 -12.96 27.33 2.41
CA THR A 183 -13.71 27.96 3.50
C THR A 183 -13.06 27.64 4.85
N ASP A 184 -13.26 28.50 5.85
CA ASP A 184 -12.74 28.26 7.21
C ASP A 184 -13.25 26.93 7.79
N SER A 185 -14.50 26.56 7.49
CA SER A 185 -15.07 25.28 7.92
C SER A 185 -14.38 24.08 7.26
N THR A 186 -14.12 24.13 5.95
CA THR A 186 -13.33 23.11 5.24
C THR A 186 -11.95 22.94 5.88
N ARG A 187 -11.25 24.05 6.15
CA ARG A 187 -9.93 24.01 6.78
C ARG A 187 -9.94 23.32 8.15
N VAL A 188 -10.93 23.62 9.00
CA VAL A 188 -11.07 22.96 10.31
C VAL A 188 -11.25 21.45 10.16
N TRP A 189 -12.10 21.00 9.23
CA TRP A 189 -12.29 19.58 8.97
C TRP A 189 -11.01 18.89 8.47
N LEU A 190 -10.27 19.53 7.57
CA LEU A 190 -9.02 18.99 7.06
C LEU A 190 -7.94 18.90 8.15
N VAL A 191 -7.89 19.84 9.10
CA VAL A 191 -7.03 19.73 10.29
C VAL A 191 -7.42 18.53 11.13
N ILE A 192 -8.71 18.36 11.43
CA ILE A 192 -9.22 17.22 12.22
C ILE A 192 -8.87 15.89 11.54
N ILE A 193 -9.14 15.76 10.23
CA ILE A 193 -8.83 14.55 9.47
C ILE A 193 -7.33 14.29 9.43
N SER A 194 -6.50 15.34 9.34
CA SER A 194 -5.04 15.21 9.39
C SER A 194 -4.59 14.58 10.71
N TRP A 195 -5.06 15.09 11.84
CA TRP A 195 -4.73 14.55 13.15
C TRP A 195 -5.28 13.14 13.37
N ILE A 196 -6.51 12.86 12.94
CA ILE A 196 -7.07 11.50 12.98
C ILE A 196 -6.18 10.54 12.18
N THR A 197 -5.72 10.94 10.99
CA THR A 197 -4.83 10.13 10.15
C THR A 197 -3.50 9.84 10.87
N VAL A 198 -2.87 10.86 11.45
CA VAL A 198 -1.62 10.71 12.21
C VAL A 198 -1.80 9.76 13.39
N LEU A 199 -2.85 9.97 14.20
CA LEU A 199 -3.14 9.13 15.36
C LEU A 199 -3.48 7.69 14.96
N ALA A 200 -4.22 7.50 13.87
CA ALA A 200 -4.54 6.18 13.34
C ALA A 200 -3.26 5.46 12.88
N GLU A 201 -2.37 6.13 12.16
CA GLU A 201 -1.12 5.52 11.72
C GLU A 201 -0.23 5.13 12.89
N VAL A 202 0.05 6.06 13.81
CA VAL A 202 0.88 5.75 15.00
C VAL A 202 0.22 4.66 15.86
N GLY A 203 -1.10 4.74 16.06
CA GLY A 203 -1.86 3.76 16.84
C GLY A 203 -1.83 2.36 16.24
N ILE A 204 -2.06 2.23 14.93
CA ILE A 204 -1.98 0.95 14.22
C ILE A 204 -0.55 0.40 14.30
N GLY A 205 0.46 1.23 14.02
CA GLY A 205 1.86 0.84 14.12
C GLY A 205 2.23 0.33 15.51
N ALA A 206 1.78 1.01 16.57
CA ALA A 206 1.97 0.59 17.95
C ALA A 206 1.32 -0.77 18.24
N LEU A 207 0.10 -1.03 17.73
CA LEU A 207 -0.55 -2.34 17.86
C LEU A 207 0.26 -3.48 17.21
N PHE A 208 1.00 -3.19 16.14
CA PHE A 208 1.91 -4.15 15.52
C PHE A 208 3.23 -4.35 16.28
N VAL A 209 3.61 -3.47 17.21
CA VAL A 209 4.76 -3.70 18.11
C VAL A 209 4.39 -4.67 19.24
N LEU A 210 3.15 -4.61 19.72
CA LEU A 210 2.68 -5.40 20.85
C LEU A 210 2.82 -6.92 20.64
N ARG A 211 2.87 -7.66 21.76
CA ARG A 211 2.87 -9.13 21.77
C ARG A 211 1.59 -9.65 21.12
N SER A 212 1.72 -10.70 20.31
CA SER A 212 0.57 -11.30 19.61
C SER A 212 -0.28 -12.10 20.59
N SER A 213 -1.34 -11.47 21.09
CA SER A 213 -2.48 -12.12 21.76
C SER A 213 -3.67 -12.19 20.79
N PRO A 214 -4.65 -13.09 20.97
CA PRO A 214 -5.84 -13.14 20.12
C PRO A 214 -6.55 -11.78 20.01
N ARG A 215 -6.65 -11.05 21.13
CA ARG A 215 -7.24 -9.71 21.19
C ARG A 215 -6.41 -8.69 20.41
N THR A 216 -5.08 -8.69 20.57
CA THR A 216 -4.18 -7.79 19.82
C THR A 216 -4.24 -8.06 18.30
N ILE A 217 -4.33 -9.33 17.90
CA ILE A 217 -4.48 -9.73 16.48
C ILE A 217 -5.79 -9.15 15.91
N LEU A 218 -6.89 -9.27 16.66
CA LEU A 218 -8.16 -8.69 16.26
C LEU A 218 -8.05 -7.17 16.12
N TRP A 219 -7.57 -6.46 17.14
CA TRP A 219 -7.48 -5.00 17.11
C TRP A 219 -6.58 -4.47 16.00
N ARG A 220 -5.37 -5.03 15.82
CA ARG A 220 -4.44 -4.56 14.78
C ARG A 220 -4.99 -4.81 13.38
N THR A 221 -5.67 -5.94 13.18
CA THR A 221 -6.26 -6.30 11.88
C THR A 221 -7.47 -5.42 11.59
N SER A 222 -8.41 -5.33 12.53
CA SER A 222 -9.61 -4.50 12.36
C SER A 222 -9.26 -3.02 12.22
N GLY A 223 -8.29 -2.52 12.99
CA GLY A 223 -7.83 -1.14 12.89
C GLY A 223 -7.20 -0.84 11.52
N LEU A 224 -6.36 -1.74 11.01
CA LEU A 224 -5.76 -1.61 9.68
C LEU A 224 -6.79 -1.72 8.55
N LEU A 225 -7.74 -2.65 8.65
CA LEU A 225 -8.83 -2.73 7.69
C LEU A 225 -9.69 -1.47 7.73
N ALA A 226 -10.09 -1.00 8.91
CA ALA A 226 -10.84 0.25 9.06
C ALA A 226 -10.09 1.44 8.44
N PHE A 227 -8.77 1.54 8.67
CA PHE A 227 -7.93 2.55 8.03
C PHE A 227 -7.95 2.42 6.51
N ILE A 228 -7.83 1.20 5.96
CA ILE A 228 -7.88 0.99 4.51
C ILE A 228 -9.22 1.45 3.93
N TRP A 229 -10.33 1.03 4.54
CA TRP A 229 -11.69 1.35 4.10
C TRP A 229 -12.04 2.83 4.28
N LEU A 230 -11.43 3.52 5.26
CA LEU A 230 -11.66 4.93 5.50
C LEU A 230 -10.79 5.83 4.63
N VAL A 231 -9.52 5.47 4.38
CA VAL A 231 -8.55 6.37 3.74
C VAL A 231 -8.48 6.17 2.23
N TYR A 232 -8.46 4.93 1.74
CA TYR A 232 -8.24 4.68 0.31
C TYR A 232 -9.40 5.05 -0.64
N PRO A 233 -10.67 5.22 -0.21
CA PRO A 233 -11.66 5.85 -1.08
C PRO A 233 -11.29 7.29 -1.44
N PHE A 234 -10.65 8.02 -0.51
CA PHE A 234 -10.30 9.44 -0.66
C PHE A 234 -8.89 9.64 -1.20
N ALA A 235 -7.96 8.77 -0.80
CA ALA A 235 -6.56 8.83 -1.19
C ALA A 235 -6.10 7.52 -1.83
N PRO A 236 -6.53 7.21 -3.08
CA PRO A 236 -6.32 5.90 -3.69
C PRO A 236 -4.85 5.65 -4.06
N VAL A 237 -4.08 5.08 -3.13
CA VAL A 237 -2.76 4.50 -3.39
C VAL A 237 -2.87 2.98 -3.41
N THR A 238 -3.47 2.45 -4.48
CA THR A 238 -3.86 1.03 -4.59
C THR A 238 -2.72 0.04 -4.37
N GLY A 239 -1.52 0.34 -4.89
CA GLY A 239 -0.34 -0.50 -4.66
C GLY A 239 0.01 -0.61 -3.17
N PHE A 240 -0.13 0.49 -2.42
CA PHE A 240 0.12 0.53 -0.99
C PHE A 240 -0.95 -0.23 -0.20
N ALA A 241 -2.23 0.00 -0.50
CA ALA A 241 -3.33 -0.75 0.11
C ALA A 241 -3.20 -2.27 -0.10
N TRP A 242 -2.81 -2.68 -1.30
CA TRP A 242 -2.59 -4.10 -1.64
C TRP A 242 -1.48 -4.71 -0.79
N ILE A 243 -0.30 -4.07 -0.72
CA ILE A 243 0.80 -4.61 0.09
C ILE A 243 0.44 -4.65 1.57
N LEU A 244 -0.26 -3.65 2.11
CA LEU A 244 -0.74 -3.67 3.50
C LEU A 244 -1.64 -4.88 3.78
N LEU A 245 -2.54 -5.24 2.86
CA LEU A 245 -3.42 -6.41 3.01
C LEU A 245 -2.65 -7.73 2.94
N ILE A 246 -1.65 -7.84 2.08
CA ILE A 246 -0.76 -9.02 2.01
C ILE A 246 0.02 -9.18 3.32
N LEU A 247 0.65 -8.10 3.79
CA LEU A 247 1.40 -8.09 5.06
C LEU A 247 0.46 -8.47 6.22
N THR A 248 -0.74 -7.90 6.26
CA THR A 248 -1.75 -8.20 7.29
C THR A 248 -2.08 -9.68 7.31
N ALA A 249 -2.40 -10.26 6.15
CA ALA A 249 -2.73 -11.67 6.03
C ALA A 249 -1.55 -12.58 6.42
N ALA A 250 -0.31 -12.18 6.13
CA ALA A 250 0.90 -12.87 6.57
C ALA A 250 1.07 -12.84 8.11
N THR A 251 0.53 -11.83 8.79
CA THR A 251 0.57 -11.77 10.26
C THR A 251 -0.44 -12.69 10.96
N LEU A 252 -1.44 -13.20 10.23
CA LEU A 252 -2.54 -13.97 10.80
C LEU A 252 -2.15 -15.44 11.04
N PRO A 253 -2.55 -16.01 12.19
CA PRO A 253 -2.52 -17.46 12.40
C PRO A 253 -3.29 -18.23 11.32
N SER A 254 -2.97 -19.51 11.16
CA SER A 254 -3.59 -20.38 10.15
C SER A 254 -5.10 -20.57 10.41
N GLU A 255 -5.50 -20.51 11.68
CA GLU A 255 -6.86 -20.77 12.19
C GLU A 255 -7.78 -19.55 12.00
N SER A 256 -7.22 -18.36 11.74
CA SER A 256 -7.96 -17.08 11.65
C SER A 256 -8.64 -16.88 10.28
N THR A 257 -9.49 -17.83 9.89
CA THR A 257 -10.12 -17.87 8.55
C THR A 257 -11.00 -16.65 8.26
N ALA A 258 -11.78 -16.17 9.24
CA ALA A 258 -12.67 -15.01 9.07
C ALA A 258 -11.90 -13.71 8.78
N LEU A 259 -10.85 -13.40 9.55
CA LEU A 259 -10.01 -12.23 9.33
C LEU A 259 -9.26 -12.30 7.99
N ARG A 260 -8.82 -13.50 7.61
CA ARG A 260 -8.17 -13.72 6.31
C ARG A 260 -9.14 -13.48 5.16
N ARG A 261 -10.38 -13.95 5.25
CA ARG A 261 -11.45 -13.63 4.29
C ARG A 261 -11.70 -12.13 4.21
N ALA A 262 -11.74 -11.43 5.34
CA ALA A 262 -11.90 -9.97 5.36
C ALA A 262 -10.75 -9.25 4.62
N CYS A 263 -9.51 -9.73 4.76
CA CYS A 263 -8.37 -9.20 4.00
C CYS A 263 -8.56 -9.40 2.49
N TRP A 264 -9.06 -10.56 2.06
CA TRP A 264 -9.29 -10.87 0.64
C TRP A 264 -10.44 -10.08 0.04
N ILE A 265 -11.54 -9.92 0.79
CA ILE A 265 -12.66 -9.06 0.37
C ILE A 265 -12.18 -7.62 0.22
N SER A 266 -11.43 -7.12 1.21
CA SER A 266 -10.85 -5.78 1.16
C SER A 266 -9.87 -5.63 -0.02
N LEU A 267 -9.13 -6.68 -0.35
CA LEU A 267 -8.22 -6.68 -1.50
C LEU A 267 -8.98 -6.59 -2.82
N GLY A 268 -10.05 -7.37 -2.98
CA GLY A 268 -10.94 -7.27 -4.13
C GLY A 268 -11.48 -5.85 -4.26
N TRP A 269 -12.00 -5.29 -3.17
CA TRP A 269 -12.50 -3.92 -3.15
C TRP A 269 -11.41 -2.89 -3.55
N VAL A 270 -10.20 -2.97 -2.99
CA VAL A 270 -9.07 -2.08 -3.35
C VAL A 270 -8.72 -2.16 -4.84
N ILE A 271 -8.80 -3.35 -5.44
CA ILE A 271 -8.50 -3.55 -6.87
C ILE A 271 -9.58 -2.91 -7.74
N PHE A 272 -10.86 -3.02 -7.36
CA PHE A 272 -11.99 -2.54 -8.16
C PHE A 272 -12.37 -1.07 -7.88
N CYS A 273 -12.06 -0.53 -6.69
CA CYS A 273 -12.46 0.81 -6.28
C CYS A 273 -12.03 1.93 -7.24
N PRO A 274 -10.80 1.94 -7.80
CA PRO A 274 -10.41 2.97 -8.78
C PRO A 274 -11.31 2.96 -10.03
N TYR A 275 -11.71 1.78 -10.50
CA TYR A 275 -12.57 1.65 -11.67
C TYR A 275 -14.00 2.13 -11.41
N ILE A 276 -14.43 2.18 -10.14
CA ILE A 276 -15.72 2.76 -9.76
C ILE A 276 -15.63 4.29 -9.85
N ASN A 277 -14.52 4.87 -9.41
CA ASN A 277 -14.33 6.32 -9.42
C ASN A 277 -14.06 6.89 -10.83
N ASP A 278 -13.46 6.09 -11.71
CA ASP A 278 -13.20 6.47 -13.11
C ASP A 278 -14.29 5.98 -14.08
N ALA A 279 -15.41 5.43 -13.59
CA ALA A 279 -16.43 4.81 -14.44
C ALA A 279 -16.99 5.79 -15.47
N ASP A 280 -17.25 7.04 -15.07
CA ASP A 280 -17.78 8.08 -15.97
C ASP A 280 -16.75 8.51 -17.02
N GLU A 281 -15.46 8.61 -16.66
CA GLU A 281 -14.39 8.95 -17.59
C GLU A 281 -14.11 7.82 -18.60
N ILE A 282 -14.25 6.56 -18.15
CA ILE A 282 -14.17 5.37 -19.01
C ILE A 282 -15.38 5.34 -19.97
N VAL A 283 -16.60 5.61 -19.49
CA VAL A 283 -17.81 5.67 -20.33
C VAL A 283 -17.72 6.81 -21.33
N GLU A 284 -17.28 8.01 -20.94
CA GLU A 284 -17.04 9.13 -21.86
C GLU A 284 -15.94 8.85 -22.88
N ARG A 285 -14.88 8.13 -22.49
CA ARG A 285 -13.85 7.69 -23.44
C ARG A 285 -14.43 6.71 -24.46
N ILE A 286 -15.21 5.73 -24.02
CA ILE A 286 -15.85 4.75 -24.91
C ILE A 286 -16.85 5.44 -25.85
N ALA A 287 -17.69 6.35 -25.33
CA ALA A 287 -18.66 7.09 -26.11
C ALA A 287 -18.03 8.03 -27.16
N ARG A 288 -16.78 8.46 -26.99
CA ARG A 288 -16.05 9.23 -28.02
C ARG A 288 -15.58 8.39 -29.21
N TYR A 289 -15.62 7.07 -29.12
CA TYR A 289 -15.25 6.15 -30.20
C TYR A 289 -16.45 5.51 -30.92
N PHE A 290 -17.68 5.86 -30.53
CA PHE A 290 -18.94 5.42 -31.15
C PHE A 290 -19.79 6.61 -31.57
#